data_AF-A0AAD4QAE9-F1
#
_entry.id   AF-A0AAD4QAE9-F1
#
_cell.length_a   1.000
_cell.length_b   1.000
_cell.length_c   1.000
_cell.angle_alpha   90.00
_cell.angle_beta   90.00
_cell.angle_gamma   90.00
#
_symmetry.space_group_name_H-M   'P 1'
#
loop_
_entity.id
_entity.type
_entity.pdbx_description
1 polymer ?
#
loop_
_entity_poly.entity_id
_entity_poly.type
_entity_poly.pdbx_seq_one_letter_code
_entity_poly.pdbx_strand_id
1 'polypeptide(L)'
;MGEVVNVVVAFAVVILIVRWATTSSGESTAEQVAARALRFRPKKVTPEMVTTVTSMFPDIPHANIHYDLLRTGSVELTTNKILERGFLDAPPESYFTLYPRPANADAAARPASALTTARAAAPATTQAQLKESLISRFSLESRLPSADVPPPSEEADGRAVWEDTAEKREASLRERKAQMILAARQRMLAAQRRPVDTSST
;
A
#
# COMPACT_ATOMS: atom_id res chain seq x y z
N MET A 1 -57.27 11.18 20.30
CA MET A 1 -56.26 10.78 19.30
C MET A 1 -55.18 11.84 19.08
N GLY A 2 -55.53 13.12 18.84
CA GLY A 2 -54.52 14.18 18.56
C GLY A 2 -53.54 14.48 19.70
N GLU A 3 -53.97 14.37 20.96
CA GLU A 3 -53.10 14.61 22.13
C GLU A 3 -51.98 13.57 22.26
N VAL A 4 -52.31 12.29 22.04
CA VAL A 4 -51.32 11.18 22.03
C VAL A 4 -50.29 11.39 20.92
N VAL A 5 -50.71 11.87 19.74
CA VAL A 5 -49.80 12.17 18.63
C VAL A 5 -48.85 13.31 19.01
N ASN A 6 -49.34 14.36 19.66
CA ASN A 6 -48.51 15.51 20.04
C ASN A 6 -47.48 15.14 21.12
N VAL A 7 -47.87 14.28 22.08
CA VAL A 7 -46.95 13.75 23.11
C VAL A 7 -45.85 12.90 22.49
N VAL A 8 -46.17 12.04 21.53
CA VAL A 8 -45.17 11.20 20.83
C VAL A 8 -44.20 12.06 20.00
N VAL A 9 -44.70 13.09 19.32
CA VAL A 9 -43.87 14.01 18.54
C VAL A 9 -42.94 14.81 19.46
N ALA A 10 -43.43 15.32 20.59
CA ALA A 10 -42.61 16.01 21.58
C ALA A 10 -41.50 15.10 22.14
N PHE A 11 -41.83 13.85 22.45
CA PHE A 11 -40.85 12.86 22.92
C PHE A 11 -39.79 12.55 21.87
N ALA A 12 -40.18 12.41 20.60
CA ALA A 12 -39.26 12.19 19.49
C ALA A 12 -38.30 13.37 19.28
N VAL A 13 -38.78 14.61 19.40
CA VAL A 13 -37.95 15.82 19.30
C VAL A 13 -36.96 15.90 20.46
N VAL A 14 -37.38 15.60 21.69
CA VAL A 14 -36.48 15.54 22.86
C VAL A 14 -35.41 14.46 22.66
N ILE A 15 -35.79 13.27 22.20
CA ILE A 15 -34.83 12.20 21.87
C ILE A 15 -33.87 12.63 20.77
N LEU A 16 -34.34 13.35 19.74
CA LEU A 16 -33.51 13.85 18.65
C LEU A 16 -32.51 14.89 19.16
N ILE A 17 -32.93 15.81 20.03
CA ILE A 17 -32.06 16.84 20.64
C ILE A 17 -31.05 16.20 21.59
N VAL A 18 -31.47 15.27 22.45
CA VAL A 18 -30.57 14.52 23.33
C VAL A 18 -29.59 13.69 22.51
N ARG A 19 -30.05 13.00 21.46
CA ARG A 19 -29.19 12.22 20.57
C ARG A 19 -28.22 13.12 19.81
N TRP A 20 -28.66 14.27 19.31
CA TRP A 20 -27.81 15.23 18.64
C TRP A 20 -26.78 15.85 19.60
N ALA A 21 -27.18 16.27 20.80
CA ALA A 21 -26.30 16.86 21.82
C ALA A 21 -25.29 15.84 22.38
N THR A 22 -25.69 14.57 22.54
CA THR A 22 -24.80 13.49 23.00
C THR A 22 -23.89 12.96 21.89
N THR A 23 -24.29 13.05 20.61
CA THR A 23 -23.46 12.69 19.46
C THR A 23 -22.51 13.82 19.03
N SER A 24 -22.88 15.09 19.20
CA SER A 24 -22.03 16.24 18.82
C SER A 24 -20.88 16.53 19.79
N SER A 25 -20.86 15.88 20.95
CA SER A 25 -19.78 16.03 21.95
C SER A 25 -18.59 15.08 21.73
N GLY A 26 -18.58 14.34 20.62
CA GLY A 26 -17.51 13.40 20.28
C GLY A 26 -16.71 13.87 19.07
N GLU A 27 -15.97 14.97 19.17
CA GLU A 27 -14.77 15.10 18.35
C GLU A 27 -13.87 13.91 18.73
N SER A 28 -13.99 12.82 17.99
CA SER A 28 -13.07 11.69 18.07
C SER A 28 -11.70 12.22 17.67
N THR A 29 -10.96 12.75 18.65
CA THR A 29 -9.62 13.28 18.45
C THR A 29 -8.82 12.21 17.71
N ALA A 30 -8.03 12.59 16.70
CA ALA A 30 -7.22 11.64 15.93
C ALA A 30 -6.42 10.68 16.84
N GLU A 31 -6.07 11.12 18.04
CA GLU A 31 -5.47 10.33 19.12
C GLU A 31 -6.34 9.14 19.59
N GLN A 32 -7.66 9.27 19.70
CA GLN A 32 -8.57 8.18 20.07
C GLN A 32 -8.70 7.14 18.96
N VAL A 33 -8.76 7.59 17.70
CA VAL A 33 -8.79 6.70 16.52
C VAL A 33 -7.46 5.94 16.42
N ALA A 34 -6.35 6.64 16.60
CA ALA A 34 -5.02 6.05 16.62
C ALA A 34 -4.84 5.07 17.80
N ALA A 35 -5.33 5.41 19.00
CA ALA A 35 -5.27 4.54 20.16
C ALA A 35 -6.05 3.23 19.97
N ARG A 36 -7.22 3.30 19.31
CA ARG A 36 -8.02 2.11 18.99
C ARG A 36 -7.34 1.22 17.94
N ALA A 37 -6.69 1.81 16.93
CA ALA A 37 -6.01 1.07 15.88
C ALA A 37 -4.67 0.47 16.33
N LEU A 38 -3.94 1.16 17.22
CA LEU A 38 -2.63 0.74 17.71
C LEU A 38 -2.69 -0.05 19.04
N ARG A 39 -3.86 -0.11 19.70
CA ARG A 39 -4.09 -0.79 21.00
C ARG A 39 -3.28 -0.22 22.18
N PHE A 40 -2.58 0.89 21.98
CA PHE A 40 -1.93 1.66 23.03
C PHE A 40 -2.19 3.14 22.81
N ARG A 41 -2.06 3.95 23.86
CA ARG A 41 -2.25 5.39 23.76
C ARG A 41 -1.00 6.02 23.11
N PRO A 42 -1.09 6.58 21.88
CA PRO A 42 0.06 7.13 21.20
C PRO A 42 0.52 8.41 21.92
N LYS A 43 1.81 8.50 22.20
CA LYS A 43 2.42 9.71 22.75
C LYS A 43 2.70 10.73 21.63
N LYS A 44 2.83 12.00 21.99
CA LYS A 44 3.15 13.07 21.04
C LYS A 44 4.56 12.87 20.51
N VAL A 45 4.70 12.63 19.21
CA VAL A 45 5.99 12.49 18.53
C VAL A 45 6.17 13.68 17.61
N THR A 46 7.29 14.39 17.76
CA THR A 46 7.68 15.46 16.83
C THR A 46 8.61 14.89 15.76
N PRO A 47 8.64 15.49 14.55
CA PRO A 47 9.56 15.05 13.49
C PRO A 47 11.03 15.16 13.92
N GLU A 48 11.37 16.16 14.74
CA GLU A 48 12.72 16.35 15.30
C GLU A 48 13.20 15.15 16.11
N MET A 49 12.31 14.51 16.89
CA MET A 49 12.65 13.32 17.66
C MET A 49 13.04 12.16 16.75
N VAL A 50 12.30 11.97 15.64
CA VAL A 50 12.58 10.93 14.65
C VAL A 50 13.91 11.21 13.96
N THR A 51 14.12 12.44 13.47
CA THR A 51 15.36 12.86 12.80
C THR A 51 16.58 12.66 13.69
N THR A 52 16.47 13.00 14.98
CA THR A 52 17.56 12.81 15.95
C THR A 52 17.96 11.35 16.06
N VAL A 53 17.00 10.44 16.25
CA VAL A 53 17.28 8.99 16.35
C VAL A 53 17.82 8.45 15.02
N THR A 54 17.28 8.87 13.87
CA THR A 54 17.79 8.45 12.56
C THR A 54 19.24 8.89 12.34
N SER A 55 19.62 10.10 12.78
CA SER A 55 20.99 10.58 12.63
C SER A 55 22.01 9.75 13.41
N MET A 56 21.59 9.22 14.58
CA MET A 56 22.41 8.31 15.41
C MET A 56 22.42 6.89 14.84
N PHE A 57 21.30 6.43 14.29
CA PHE A 57 21.10 5.05 13.83
C PHE A 57 20.52 5.03 12.40
N PRO A 58 21.35 5.29 11.37
CA PRO A 58 20.89 5.31 9.98
C PRO A 58 20.49 3.93 9.44
N ASP A 59 20.91 2.85 10.10
CA ASP A 59 20.56 1.46 9.75
C ASP A 59 19.10 1.12 10.15
N ILE A 60 18.52 1.84 11.10
CA ILE A 60 17.18 1.57 11.62
C ILE A 60 16.15 2.35 10.79
N PRO A 61 15.09 1.69 10.26
CA PRO A 61 14.12 2.35 9.41
C PRO A 61 13.26 3.36 10.20
N HIS A 62 12.96 4.49 9.54
CA HIS A 62 12.16 5.60 10.11
C HIS A 62 10.80 5.17 10.69
N ALA A 63 10.12 4.22 10.03
CA ALA A 63 8.82 3.73 10.48
C ALA A 63 8.91 3.02 11.85
N ASN A 64 9.98 2.26 12.09
CA ASN A 64 10.17 1.55 13.35
C ASN A 64 10.54 2.53 14.47
N ILE A 65 11.37 3.53 14.16
CA ILE A 65 11.71 4.62 15.10
C ILE A 65 10.45 5.37 15.51
N HIS A 66 9.64 5.80 14.54
CA HIS A 66 8.40 6.51 14.83
C HIS A 66 7.42 5.64 15.64
N TYR A 67 7.27 4.37 15.28
CA TYR A 67 6.42 3.45 16.04
C TYR A 67 6.86 3.26 17.49
N ASP A 68 8.16 3.10 17.75
CA ASP A 68 8.67 2.97 19.12
C ASP A 68 8.54 4.29 19.89
N LEU A 69 8.77 5.43 19.24
CA LEU A 69 8.54 6.76 19.83
C LEU A 69 7.06 7.02 20.17
N LEU A 70 6.10 6.50 19.41
CA LEU A 70 4.68 6.59 19.77
C LEU A 70 4.38 5.83 21.08
N ARG A 71 5.18 4.83 21.42
CA ARG A 71 5.01 4.01 22.62
C ARG A 71 5.81 4.57 23.81
N THR A 72 7.08 4.91 23.61
CA THR A 72 7.99 5.40 24.65
C THR A 72 7.81 6.90 24.90
N GLY A 73 7.62 7.69 23.84
CA GLY A 73 7.49 9.15 23.87
C GLY A 73 8.78 9.88 24.24
N SER A 74 9.93 9.19 24.24
CA SER A 74 11.23 9.78 24.54
C SER A 74 12.30 9.21 23.62
N VAL A 75 13.14 10.12 23.12
CA VAL A 75 14.31 9.79 22.30
C VAL A 75 15.29 8.93 23.10
N GLU A 76 15.55 9.30 24.36
CA GLU A 76 16.51 8.61 25.22
C GLU A 76 16.14 7.14 25.45
N LEU A 77 14.85 6.87 25.75
CA LEU A 77 14.36 5.51 25.95
C LEU A 77 14.44 4.68 24.66
N THR A 78 14.14 5.30 23.52
CA THR A 78 14.20 4.65 22.21
C THR A 78 15.65 4.31 21.86
N THR A 79 16.56 5.27 22.04
CA THR A 79 18.01 5.08 21.85
C THR A 79 18.56 4.00 22.77
N ASN A 80 18.22 4.01 24.06
CA ASN A 80 18.67 2.99 25.00
C ASN A 80 18.17 1.60 24.57
N LYS A 81 16.90 1.47 24.16
CA LYS A 81 16.34 0.22 23.64
C LYS A 81 17.06 -0.26 22.37
N ILE A 82 17.43 0.64 21.47
CA ILE A 82 18.23 0.32 20.27
C ILE A 82 19.62 -0.19 20.68
N LEU A 83 20.26 0.44 21.66
CA LEU A 83 21.59 0.01 22.13
C LEU A 83 21.55 -1.35 22.84
N GLU A 84 20.50 -1.62 23.62
CA GLU A 84 20.34 -2.89 24.34
C GLU A 84 20.00 -4.06 23.41
N ARG A 85 19.09 -3.84 22.44
CA ARG A 85 18.56 -4.91 21.59
C ARG A 85 19.19 -4.98 20.21
N GLY A 86 19.78 -3.89 19.73
CA GLY A 86 20.28 -3.74 18.36
C GLY A 86 19.19 -3.53 17.30
N PHE A 87 17.91 -3.67 17.64
CA PHE A 87 16.78 -3.52 16.71
C PHE A 87 15.51 -2.99 17.39
N LEU A 88 14.59 -2.46 16.59
CA LEU A 88 13.26 -2.02 17.01
C LEU A 88 12.17 -2.96 16.51
N ASP A 89 11.06 -3.00 17.25
CA ASP A 89 9.89 -3.80 16.89
C ASP A 89 9.29 -3.29 15.58
N ALA A 90 8.96 -4.22 14.68
CA ALA A 90 8.35 -3.87 13.42
C ALA A 90 6.93 -3.31 13.64
N PRO A 91 6.56 -2.18 13.01
CA PRO A 91 5.24 -1.62 13.12
C PRO A 91 4.17 -2.57 12.53
N PRO A 92 3.02 -2.73 13.19
CA PRO A 92 1.91 -3.54 12.68
C PRO A 92 1.24 -2.87 11.47
N GLU A 93 0.52 -3.64 10.66
CA GLU A 93 -0.23 -3.12 9.49
C GLU A 93 -1.17 -1.95 9.85
N SER A 94 -1.75 -1.93 11.06
CA SER A 94 -2.59 -0.82 11.52
C SER A 94 -1.86 0.52 11.61
N TYR A 95 -0.54 0.51 11.85
CA TYR A 95 0.28 1.72 11.84
C TYR A 95 0.29 2.37 10.45
N PHE A 96 0.45 1.57 9.40
CA PHE A 96 0.51 2.09 8.03
C PHE A 96 -0.83 2.65 7.53
N THR A 97 -1.95 2.27 8.16
CA THR A 97 -3.26 2.90 7.87
C THR A 97 -3.36 4.34 8.39
N LEU A 98 -2.63 4.65 9.47
CA LEU A 98 -2.63 5.98 10.09
C LEU A 98 -1.50 6.86 9.55
N TYR A 99 -0.34 6.25 9.28
CA TYR A 99 0.86 6.91 8.81
C TYR A 99 1.29 6.30 7.48
N PRO A 100 0.69 6.73 6.35
CA PRO A 100 1.05 6.24 5.04
C PRO A 100 2.50 6.62 4.72
N ARG A 101 3.29 5.62 4.31
CA ARG A 101 4.68 5.85 3.90
C ARG A 101 4.69 6.65 2.60
N PRO A 102 5.49 7.71 2.46
CA PRO A 102 5.74 8.31 1.16
C PRO A 102 6.36 7.23 0.25
N ALA A 103 5.77 7.02 -0.93
CA ALA A 103 6.09 5.92 -1.86
C ALA A 103 7.56 5.87 -2.35
N ASN A 104 8.40 6.82 -1.91
CA ASN A 104 9.76 7.02 -2.40
C ASN A 104 10.87 6.66 -1.39
N ALA A 105 10.55 6.29 -0.15
CA ALA A 105 11.59 6.24 0.90
C ALA A 105 12.28 4.88 1.10
N ASP A 106 11.63 3.72 0.95
CA ASP A 106 12.30 2.46 1.33
C ASP A 106 11.73 1.24 0.60
N ALA A 107 12.38 0.87 -0.50
CA ALA A 107 12.21 -0.42 -1.17
C ALA A 107 13.27 -1.46 -0.74
N ALA A 108 14.05 -1.19 0.31
CA ALA A 108 15.19 -2.00 0.73
C ALA A 108 15.12 -2.37 2.22
N ALA A 109 14.30 -3.37 2.56
CA ALA A 109 14.52 -4.31 3.66
C ALA A 109 13.28 -5.20 3.78
N ARG A 110 13.33 -6.38 3.16
CA ARG A 110 12.33 -7.43 3.28
C ARG A 110 13.07 -8.68 3.76
N PRO A 111 12.49 -9.45 4.69
CA PRO A 111 12.37 -10.87 4.48
C PRO A 111 10.90 -11.18 4.21
N ALA A 112 10.66 -11.82 3.08
CA ALA A 112 9.37 -12.33 2.70
C ALA A 112 9.06 -13.58 3.55
N SER A 113 7.97 -13.55 4.32
CA SER A 113 7.24 -14.77 4.66
C SER A 113 5.81 -14.42 5.06
N ALA A 114 4.89 -14.61 4.11
CA ALA A 114 3.52 -15.06 4.33
C ALA A 114 2.86 -15.19 2.95
N LEU A 115 2.83 -16.42 2.43
CA LEU A 115 1.82 -16.82 1.46
C LEU A 115 0.47 -16.74 2.16
N THR A 116 -0.31 -15.71 1.86
CA THR A 116 -1.77 -15.79 1.91
C THR A 116 -2.32 -14.98 0.76
N THR A 117 -2.95 -15.67 -0.17
CA THR A 117 -3.76 -15.13 -1.27
C THR A 117 -4.90 -14.29 -0.71
N ALA A 118 -4.61 -13.02 -0.40
CA ALA A 118 -5.63 -12.00 -0.20
C ALA A 118 -5.74 -11.23 -1.51
N ARG A 119 -6.77 -11.60 -2.28
CA ARG A 119 -7.29 -10.85 -3.41
C ARG A 119 -7.61 -9.44 -2.94
N ALA A 120 -6.68 -8.51 -3.18
CA ALA A 120 -6.91 -7.09 -2.96
C ALA A 120 -8.03 -6.63 -3.89
N ALA A 121 -9.22 -6.48 -3.31
CA ALA A 121 -10.29 -5.71 -3.89
C ALA A 121 -9.81 -4.26 -4.00
N ALA A 122 -9.33 -3.90 -5.20
CA ALA A 122 -9.23 -2.51 -5.60
C ALA A 122 -10.64 -1.87 -5.54
N PRO A 123 -10.75 -0.56 -5.22
CA PRO A 123 -12.03 0.10 -5.19
C PRO A 123 -12.66 0.01 -6.58
N ALA A 124 -13.86 -0.53 -6.64
CA ALA A 124 -14.69 -0.55 -7.83
C ALA A 124 -15.14 0.88 -8.13
N THR A 125 -14.32 1.66 -8.84
CA THR A 125 -14.81 2.75 -9.67
C THR A 125 -15.29 2.15 -10.97
N THR A 126 -16.56 1.76 -10.97
CA THR A 126 -17.33 1.60 -12.20
C THR A 126 -17.44 2.96 -12.88
N GLN A 127 -16.61 3.19 -13.89
CA GLN A 127 -17.02 3.87 -15.11
C GLN A 127 -16.01 3.57 -16.22
N ALA A 128 -16.58 3.10 -17.32
CA ALA A 128 -15.90 2.69 -18.53
C ALA A 128 -15.23 3.87 -19.24
N GLN A 129 -14.10 4.35 -18.71
CA GLN A 129 -13.09 4.91 -19.59
C GLN A 129 -12.38 3.73 -20.21
N LEU A 130 -12.52 3.63 -21.54
CA LEU A 130 -11.69 2.84 -22.44
C LEU A 130 -10.30 2.69 -21.83
N LYS A 131 -10.02 1.52 -21.26
CA LYS A 131 -8.77 1.26 -20.56
C LYS A 131 -7.67 1.43 -21.60
N GLU A 132 -6.97 2.55 -21.55
CA GLU A 132 -5.83 2.80 -22.43
C GLU A 132 -4.92 1.57 -22.36
N SER A 133 -4.74 0.91 -23.50
CA SER A 133 -4.01 -0.35 -23.53
C SER A 133 -2.59 -0.13 -23.02
N LEU A 134 -1.99 -1.12 -22.33
CA LEU A 134 -0.59 -1.02 -21.93
C LEU A 134 0.34 -0.73 -23.13
N ILE A 135 -0.08 -1.12 -24.33
CA ILE A 135 0.60 -0.81 -25.59
C ILE A 135 0.60 0.70 -25.86
N SER A 136 -0.53 1.39 -25.66
CA SER A 136 -0.65 2.85 -25.79
C SER A 136 0.17 3.57 -24.71
N ARG A 137 0.06 3.13 -23.45
CA ARG A 137 0.78 3.75 -22.33
C ARG A 137 2.30 3.68 -22.45
N PHE A 138 2.80 2.62 -23.09
CA PHE A 138 4.24 2.42 -23.33
C PHE A 138 4.66 2.74 -24.78
N SER A 139 3.77 3.34 -25.59
CA SER A 139 4.00 3.68 -27.01
C SER A 139 4.60 2.51 -27.82
N LEU A 140 4.13 1.29 -27.56
CA LEU A 140 4.61 0.05 -28.18
C LEU A 140 3.89 -0.29 -29.51
N GLU A 141 3.11 0.64 -30.03
CA GLU A 141 2.31 0.46 -31.24
C GLU A 141 3.14 0.22 -32.50
N SER A 142 4.31 0.86 -32.61
CA SER A 142 5.28 0.65 -33.70
C SER A 142 6.01 -0.70 -33.64
N ARG A 143 6.00 -1.35 -32.47
CA ARG A 143 6.64 -2.65 -32.22
C ARG A 143 5.65 -3.83 -32.23
N LEU A 144 4.40 -3.58 -32.61
CA LEU A 144 3.44 -4.65 -32.85
C LEU A 144 3.96 -5.52 -34.00
N PRO A 145 4.00 -6.85 -33.84
CA PRO A 145 4.54 -7.72 -34.86
C PRO A 145 3.61 -7.67 -36.08
N SER A 146 4.08 -7.06 -37.16
CA SER A 146 3.67 -7.42 -38.52
C SER A 146 4.09 -8.87 -38.75
N ALA A 147 3.26 -9.81 -38.27
CA ALA A 147 3.13 -11.24 -38.60
C ALA A 147 4.36 -12.15 -38.85
N ASP A 148 5.61 -11.69 -38.79
CA ASP A 148 6.77 -12.44 -39.30
C ASP A 148 8.03 -12.18 -38.44
N VAL A 149 7.96 -12.52 -37.16
CA VAL A 149 9.16 -12.60 -36.30
C VAL A 149 9.13 -13.96 -35.59
N PRO A 150 10.16 -14.81 -35.76
CA PRO A 150 10.23 -16.15 -35.19
C PRO A 150 10.18 -16.12 -33.64
N PRO A 151 9.84 -17.27 -33.00
CA PRO A 151 9.64 -17.35 -31.56
C PRO A 151 10.86 -16.85 -30.77
N PRO A 152 10.63 -16.26 -29.58
CA PRO A 152 11.66 -15.57 -28.81
C PRO A 152 12.77 -16.54 -28.41
N SER A 153 14.01 -16.16 -28.71
CA SER A 153 15.21 -16.81 -28.23
C SER A 153 15.13 -16.98 -26.71
N GLU A 154 15.27 -18.22 -26.24
CA GLU A 154 15.34 -18.61 -24.83
C GLU A 154 16.66 -18.16 -24.16
N GLU A 155 17.21 -17.02 -24.56
CA GLU A 155 18.49 -16.49 -24.07
C GLU A 155 18.33 -15.45 -22.94
N ALA A 156 17.09 -15.18 -22.51
CA ALA A 156 16.82 -14.35 -21.33
C ALA A 156 16.86 -15.16 -20.01
N ASP A 157 17.39 -16.38 -20.05
CA ASP A 157 17.55 -17.24 -18.87
C ASP A 157 18.97 -17.08 -18.30
N GLY A 158 19.08 -16.29 -17.24
CA GLY A 158 20.04 -16.60 -16.19
C GLY A 158 21.11 -15.57 -15.81
N ARG A 159 21.33 -14.46 -16.53
CA ARG A 159 22.30 -13.44 -16.09
C ARG A 159 21.79 -12.03 -16.32
N ALA A 160 21.08 -11.48 -15.34
CA ALA A 160 20.82 -10.05 -15.27
C ALA A 160 22.14 -9.33 -14.98
N VAL A 161 22.91 -9.05 -16.04
CA VAL A 161 24.10 -8.20 -15.94
C VAL A 161 23.59 -6.80 -15.63
N TRP A 162 23.92 -6.32 -14.44
CA TRP A 162 23.55 -4.98 -14.04
C TRP A 162 24.43 -4.00 -14.82
N GLU A 163 23.84 -3.25 -15.76
CA GLU A 163 24.57 -2.25 -16.53
C GLU A 163 25.26 -1.23 -15.60
N ASP A 164 26.51 -0.88 -15.91
CA ASP A 164 27.35 -0.03 -15.07
C ASP A 164 26.85 1.42 -14.97
N THR A 165 26.14 1.92 -15.98
CA THR A 165 25.59 3.29 -15.98
C THR A 165 24.09 3.30 -15.73
N ALA A 166 23.62 4.31 -14.99
CA ALA A 166 22.20 4.47 -14.64
C ALA A 166 21.30 4.57 -15.88
N GLU A 167 21.74 5.29 -16.91
CA GLU A 167 20.98 5.46 -18.16
C GLU A 167 20.81 4.13 -18.91
N LYS A 168 21.88 3.34 -19.06
CA LYS A 168 21.83 2.03 -19.74
C LYS A 168 20.94 1.05 -18.99
N ARG A 169 20.98 1.10 -17.66
CA ARG A 169 20.15 0.30 -16.77
C ARG A 169 18.67 0.65 -16.87
N GLU A 170 18.34 1.94 -16.93
CA GLU A 170 16.96 2.32 -17.18
C GLU A 170 16.49 1.88 -18.57
N ALA A 171 17.34 2.02 -19.59
CA ALA A 171 17.05 1.55 -20.95
C ALA A 171 16.81 0.03 -21.00
N SER A 172 17.66 -0.77 -20.35
CA SER A 172 17.51 -2.23 -20.31
C SER A 172 16.24 -2.66 -19.56
N LEU A 173 15.88 -1.96 -18.48
CA LEU A 173 14.63 -2.20 -17.77
C LEU A 173 13.40 -1.83 -18.59
N ARG A 174 13.45 -0.73 -19.35
CA ARG A 174 12.37 -0.32 -20.27
C ARG A 174 12.19 -1.35 -21.38
N GLU A 175 13.27 -1.81 -21.99
CA GLU A 175 13.26 -2.84 -23.04
C GLU A 175 12.68 -4.16 -22.52
N ARG A 176 13.12 -4.63 -21.35
CA ARG A 176 12.58 -5.86 -20.73
C ARG A 176 11.09 -5.75 -20.42
N LYS A 177 10.63 -4.58 -19.95
CA LYS A 177 9.19 -4.32 -19.72
C LYS A 177 8.42 -4.37 -21.04
N ALA A 178 8.94 -3.76 -22.11
CA ALA A 178 8.33 -3.78 -23.43
C ALA A 178 8.19 -5.21 -23.97
N GLN A 179 9.25 -6.01 -23.89
CA GLN A 179 9.24 -7.42 -24.32
C GLN A 179 8.22 -8.25 -23.53
N MET A 180 8.15 -8.07 -22.21
CA MET A 180 7.17 -8.75 -21.36
C MET A 180 5.74 -8.38 -21.73
N ILE A 181 5.45 -7.10 -22.02
CA ILE A 181 4.11 -6.66 -22.44
C ILE A 181 3.71 -7.31 -23.77
N LEU A 182 4.64 -7.40 -24.73
CA LEU A 182 4.40 -8.06 -26.02
C LEU A 182 4.16 -9.56 -25.86
N ALA A 183 5.00 -10.26 -25.09
CA ALA A 183 4.85 -11.68 -24.81
C ALA A 183 3.54 -11.98 -24.08
N ALA A 184 3.16 -11.16 -23.10
CA ALA A 184 1.90 -11.28 -22.38
C ALA A 184 0.69 -11.14 -23.33
N ARG A 185 0.73 -10.18 -24.27
CA ARG A 185 -0.31 -10.01 -25.29
C ARG A 185 -0.41 -11.23 -26.19
N GLN A 186 0.72 -11.76 -26.66
CA GLN A 186 0.75 -12.97 -27.48
C GLN A 186 0.15 -14.17 -26.72
N ARG A 187 0.53 -14.37 -25.46
CA ARG A 187 -0.02 -15.42 -24.60
C ARG A 187 -1.53 -15.25 -24.36
N MET A 188 -2.01 -14.02 -24.16
CA MET A 188 -3.43 -13.73 -24.00
C MET A 188 -4.22 -14.03 -25.29
N LEU A 189 -3.67 -13.72 -26.46
CA LEU A 189 -4.30 -14.04 -27.75
C LEU A 189 -4.33 -15.56 -27.99
N ALA A 190 -3.25 -16.26 -27.66
CA ALA A 190 -3.20 -17.72 -27.73
C ALA A 190 -4.18 -18.39 -26.76
N ALA A 191 -4.31 -17.86 -25.54
CA ALA A 191 -5.26 -18.36 -24.54
C ALA A 191 -6.73 -18.12 -24.96
N GLN A 192 -7.05 -16.99 -25.57
CA GLN A 192 -8.40 -16.74 -26.11
C GLN A 192 -8.77 -17.67 -27.26
N ARG A 193 -7.78 -18.10 -28.05
CA ARG A 193 -7.98 -19.04 -29.16
C ARG A 193 -8.09 -20.49 -28.71
N ARG A 194 -7.65 -20.83 -27.49
CA ARG A 194 -7.77 -22.17 -26.92
C ARG A 194 -9.01 -22.19 -26.01
N PRO A 195 -10.19 -22.59 -26.50
CA PRO A 195 -11.37 -22.73 -25.65
C PRO A 195 -11.05 -23.70 -24.50
N VAL A 196 -11.63 -23.39 -23.35
CA VAL A 196 -11.50 -24.15 -22.11
C VAL A 196 -12.23 -25.49 -22.29
N ASP A 197 -11.52 -26.50 -22.79
CA ASP A 197 -11.92 -27.91 -22.66
C ASP A 197 -11.68 -28.33 -21.21
N THR A 198 -12.60 -27.91 -20.33
CA THR A 198 -12.78 -28.53 -19.01
C THR A 198 -14.13 -29.23 -19.00
N SER A 199 -14.22 -30.35 -19.72
CA SER A 199 -15.25 -31.37 -19.51
C SER A 199 -14.64 -32.53 -18.70
N SER A 200 -15.21 -32.75 -17.52
CA SER A 200 -15.35 -34.04 -16.82
C SER A 200 -14.15 -35.01 -16.79
N THR A 201 -13.56 -35.20 -15.61
CA THR A 201 -13.44 -36.53 -14.96
C THR A 201 -13.31 -36.32 -13.45
#